data_AF-A0A919RG09-F1
#
_entry.id   AF-A0A919RG09-F1
#
_cell.length_a   1.000
_cell.length_b   1.000
_cell.length_c   1.000
_cell.angle_alpha   90.00
_cell.angle_beta   90.00
_cell.angle_gamma   90.00
#
_symmetry.space_group_name_H-M   'P 1'
#
loop_
_entity.id
_entity.type
_entity.pdbx_description
1 polymer ?
#
loop_
_entity_poly.entity_id
_entity_poly.type
_entity_poly.pdbx_seq_one_letter_code
_entity_poly.pdbx_strand_id
1 'polypeptide(L)'
;MLFTSSGAGAPRISGVVDWVETSWGPPDLDVAHCSTGLALLHGVSAGMAFADAFRAAGGELTEDKGDHLYWRLLDALAFAPAAGKVTGPWREVGRTDLADDLVARRLEDYIACLIDTL
;
A
#
# COMPACT_ATOMS: atom_id res chain seq x y z
N MET A 1 -6.64 -10.06 10.77
CA MET A 1 -5.92 -10.68 9.64
C MET A 1 -6.84 -11.74 9.05
N LEU A 2 -7.14 -11.70 7.75
CA LEU A 2 -8.18 -12.54 7.11
C LEU A 2 -7.72 -13.98 6.83
N PHE A 3 -6.42 -14.22 6.84
CA PHE A 3 -5.85 -15.54 6.67
C PHE A 3 -4.95 -15.84 7.88
N THR A 4 -5.17 -16.98 8.51
CA THR A 4 -4.24 -17.56 9.49
C THR A 4 -3.72 -18.86 8.89
N SER A 5 -2.42 -19.11 8.93
CA SER A 5 -1.88 -20.39 8.47
C SER A 5 -2.23 -21.46 9.50
N SER A 6 -2.93 -22.50 9.08
CA SER A 6 -3.29 -23.64 9.93
C SER A 6 -2.18 -24.70 10.04
N GLY A 7 -0.99 -24.44 9.50
CA GLY A 7 0.14 -25.37 9.46
C GLY A 7 1.39 -24.86 10.20
N ALA A 8 2.28 -25.78 10.58
CA ALA A 8 3.48 -25.55 11.38
C ALA A 8 4.62 -24.78 10.67
N GLY A 9 4.36 -24.19 9.51
CA GLY A 9 5.35 -23.43 8.72
C GLY A 9 4.94 -21.97 8.56
N ALA A 10 5.92 -21.11 8.25
CA ALA A 10 5.66 -19.71 7.92
C ALA A 10 4.66 -19.60 6.74
N PRO A 11 3.77 -18.60 6.73
CA PRO A 11 2.90 -18.35 5.59
C PRO A 11 3.72 -18.18 4.31
N ARG A 12 3.25 -18.76 3.20
CA ARG A 12 3.86 -18.61 1.86
C ARG A 12 2.83 -18.11 0.86
N ILE A 13 3.27 -17.32 -0.11
CA ILE A 13 2.45 -16.90 -1.24
C ILE A 13 2.14 -18.15 -2.09
N SER A 14 0.85 -18.46 -2.28
CA SER A 14 0.39 -19.60 -3.09
C SER A 14 0.07 -19.24 -4.53
N GLY A 15 -0.03 -17.95 -4.84
CA GLY A 15 -0.29 -17.41 -6.16
C GLY A 15 -0.55 -15.90 -6.11
N VAL A 16 -0.33 -15.24 -7.23
CA VAL A 16 -0.74 -13.86 -7.48
C VAL A 16 -1.88 -13.93 -8.50
N VAL A 17 -3.00 -13.28 -8.20
CA VAL A 17 -4.24 -13.35 -9.00
C VAL A 17 -4.64 -11.95 -9.45
N ASP A 18 -5.75 -11.83 -10.18
CA ASP A 18 -6.32 -10.54 -10.61
C ASP A 18 -5.42 -9.74 -11.57
N TRP A 19 -4.90 -10.41 -12.60
CA TRP A 19 -3.95 -9.83 -13.57
C TRP A 19 -4.60 -8.92 -14.63
N VAL A 20 -5.87 -8.56 -14.49
CA VAL A 20 -6.63 -7.80 -15.51
C VAL A 20 -6.03 -6.43 -15.80
N GLU A 21 -5.48 -5.76 -14.78
CA GLU A 21 -4.89 -4.41 -14.91
C GLU A 21 -3.38 -4.43 -15.17
N THR A 22 -2.80 -5.59 -15.49
CA THR A 22 -1.34 -5.68 -15.64
C THR A 22 -0.83 -4.97 -16.88
N SER A 23 0.25 -4.22 -16.70
CA SER A 23 0.84 -3.36 -17.72
C SER A 23 2.35 -3.27 -17.55
N TRP A 24 3.02 -2.57 -18.48
CA TRP A 24 4.43 -2.23 -18.36
C TRP A 24 4.58 -0.89 -17.66
N GLY A 25 5.44 -0.82 -16.65
CA GLY A 25 5.73 0.39 -15.90
C GLY A 25 7.01 0.26 -15.06
N PRO A 26 7.46 1.36 -14.43
CA PRO A 26 8.56 1.30 -13.47
C PRO A 26 8.12 0.53 -12.21
N PRO A 27 9.02 -0.20 -11.53
CA PRO A 27 8.72 -0.86 -10.25
C PRO A 27 8.20 0.11 -9.18
N ASP A 28 8.60 1.38 -9.25
CA ASP A 28 8.12 2.46 -8.39
C ASP A 28 6.59 2.62 -8.39
N LEU A 29 5.92 2.33 -9.51
CA LEU A 29 4.46 2.38 -9.59
C LEU A 29 3.83 1.27 -8.74
N ASP A 30 4.31 0.03 -8.85
CA ASP A 30 3.81 -1.09 -8.05
C ASP A 30 4.13 -0.89 -6.56
N VAL A 31 5.33 -0.38 -6.25
CA VAL A 31 5.72 -0.05 -4.88
C VAL A 31 4.87 1.07 -4.31
N ALA A 32 4.54 2.09 -5.09
CA ALA A 32 3.61 3.14 -4.68
C ALA A 32 2.25 2.55 -4.32
N HIS A 33 1.69 1.72 -5.19
CA HIS A 33 0.38 1.09 -4.98
C HIS A 33 0.34 0.20 -3.74
N CYS A 34 1.34 -0.67 -3.57
CA CYS A 34 1.46 -1.50 -2.37
C CYS A 34 1.63 -0.65 -1.09
N SER A 35 2.45 0.41 -1.16
CA SER A 35 2.69 1.29 -0.02
C SER A 35 1.42 2.01 0.42
N THR A 36 0.64 2.55 -0.53
CA THR A 36 -0.65 3.20 -0.24
C THR A 36 -1.63 2.20 0.35
N GLY A 37 -1.80 1.02 -0.27
CA GLY A 37 -2.68 -0.03 0.25
C GLY A 37 -2.32 -0.44 1.69
N LEU A 38 -1.03 -0.62 1.98
CA LEU A 38 -0.54 -0.91 3.33
C LEU A 38 -0.79 0.25 4.31
N ALA A 39 -0.60 1.50 3.89
CA ALA A 39 -0.90 2.67 4.70
C ALA A 39 -2.38 2.71 5.11
N LEU A 40 -3.29 2.48 4.16
CA LEU A 40 -4.73 2.50 4.42
C LEU A 40 -5.18 1.33 5.31
N LEU A 41 -4.72 0.11 5.01
CA LEU A 41 -5.19 -1.11 5.68
C LEU A 41 -4.48 -1.39 7.02
N HIS A 42 -3.23 -1.00 7.16
CA HIS A 42 -2.35 -1.37 8.27
C HIS A 42 -1.70 -0.17 8.98
N GLY A 43 -1.85 1.05 8.45
CA GLY A 43 -1.36 2.29 9.05
C GLY A 43 -0.11 2.85 8.35
N VAL A 44 0.11 4.15 8.52
CA VAL A 44 1.14 4.93 7.81
C VAL A 44 2.53 4.30 7.88
N SER A 45 2.95 3.80 9.05
CA SER A 45 4.27 3.17 9.22
C SER A 45 4.45 1.93 8.33
N ALA A 46 3.39 1.16 8.09
CA ALA A 46 3.45 -0.01 7.21
C ALA A 46 3.65 0.40 5.74
N GLY A 47 2.96 1.46 5.31
CA GLY A 47 3.15 2.03 3.98
C GLY A 47 4.53 2.66 3.79
N MET A 48 5.05 3.36 4.81
CA MET A 48 6.38 3.98 4.75
C MET A 48 7.51 2.94 4.69
N ALA A 49 7.37 1.81 5.39
CA ALA A 49 8.39 0.76 5.45
C ALA A 49 8.47 -0.12 4.20
N PHE A 50 7.46 -0.09 3.31
CA PHE A 50 7.36 -1.06 2.23
C PHE A 50 8.46 -0.91 1.17
N ALA A 51 8.83 0.31 0.80
CA ALA A 51 9.92 0.53 -0.18
C ALA A 51 11.25 -0.05 0.31
N ASP A 52 11.55 0.04 1.60
CA ASP A 52 12.76 -0.54 2.19
C ASP A 52 12.69 -2.07 2.23
N ALA A 53 11.52 -2.63 2.54
CA ALA A 53 11.30 -4.08 2.49
C ALA A 53 11.43 -4.63 1.06
N PHE A 54 10.95 -3.90 0.05
CA PHE A 54 11.11 -4.25 -1.36
C PHE A 54 12.57 -4.27 -1.78
N ARG A 55 13.36 -3.24 -1.42
CA ARG A 55 14.81 -3.21 -1.66
C ARG A 55 15.54 -4.34 -0.93
N ALA A 56 15.19 -4.61 0.34
CA ALA A 56 15.79 -5.69 1.11
C ALA A 56 15.52 -7.08 0.49
N ALA A 57 14.42 -7.23 -0.26
CA ALA A 57 14.11 -8.44 -1.03
C ALA A 57 14.82 -8.51 -2.40
N GLY A 58 15.68 -7.54 -2.73
CA GLY A 58 16.41 -7.46 -3.99
C GLY A 58 15.67 -6.71 -5.11
N GLY A 59 14.61 -5.98 -4.78
CA GLY A 59 13.92 -5.12 -5.72
C GLY A 59 14.70 -3.83 -5.99
N GLU A 60 14.72 -3.41 -7.25
CA GLU A 60 15.38 -2.16 -7.67
C GLU A 60 14.33 -1.06 -7.87
N LEU A 61 14.62 0.13 -7.36
CA LEU A 61 13.80 1.33 -7.50
C LEU A 61 14.68 2.46 -8.04
N THR A 62 14.06 3.50 -8.59
CA THR A 62 14.82 4.67 -9.01
C THR A 62 15.67 5.25 -7.86
N GLU A 63 16.89 5.69 -8.19
CA GLU A 63 17.75 6.45 -7.27
C GLU A 63 17.31 7.92 -7.17
N ASP A 64 16.56 8.40 -8.16
CA ASP A 64 15.99 9.75 -8.13
C ASP A 64 14.85 9.82 -7.12
N LYS A 65 15.11 10.46 -5.99
CA LYS A 65 14.13 10.63 -4.91
C LYS A 65 12.88 11.39 -5.35
N GLY A 66 13.01 12.30 -6.31
CA GLY A 66 11.90 13.07 -6.86
C GLY A 66 10.97 12.18 -7.69
N ASP A 67 11.53 11.33 -8.54
CA ASP A 67 10.74 10.35 -9.30
C ASP A 67 10.07 9.33 -8.37
N HIS A 68 10.80 8.83 -7.37
CA HIS A 68 10.23 7.92 -6.37
C HIS A 68 9.07 8.55 -5.61
N LEU A 69 9.23 9.82 -5.17
CA LEU A 69 8.17 10.55 -4.49
C LEU A 69 6.98 10.84 -5.41
N TYR A 70 7.23 11.17 -6.68
CA TYR A 70 6.20 11.44 -7.68
C TYR A 70 5.22 10.27 -7.79
N TRP A 71 5.72 9.04 -7.95
CA TRP A 71 4.86 7.86 -8.07
C TRP A 71 4.06 7.60 -6.79
N ARG A 72 4.67 7.77 -5.62
CA ARG A 72 4.00 7.58 -4.32
C ARG A 72 2.90 8.60 -4.07
N LEU A 73 3.11 9.86 -4.44
CA LEU A 73 2.09 10.90 -4.35
C LEU A 73 0.98 10.69 -5.37
N LEU A 74 1.33 10.36 -6.62
CA LEU A 74 0.36 10.13 -7.69
C LEU A 74 -0.63 9.02 -7.31
N ASP A 75 -0.11 7.87 -6.85
CA ASP A 75 -0.95 6.74 -6.44
C ASP A 75 -1.79 7.10 -5.21
N ALA A 76 -1.21 7.70 -4.16
CA ALA A 76 -1.95 8.08 -2.96
C ALA A 76 -3.13 9.03 -3.29
N LEU A 77 -2.90 10.03 -4.15
CA LEU A 77 -3.93 10.98 -4.56
C LEU A 77 -5.06 10.33 -5.38
N ALA A 78 -4.81 9.20 -6.04
CA ALA A 78 -5.85 8.46 -6.76
C ALA A 78 -6.94 7.88 -5.81
N PHE A 79 -6.64 7.73 -4.53
CA PHE A 79 -7.61 7.32 -3.51
C PHE A 79 -8.42 8.49 -2.93
N ALA A 80 -7.99 9.74 -3.15
CA ALA A 80 -8.66 10.91 -2.60
C ALA A 80 -9.89 11.35 -3.45
N PRO A 81 -10.93 11.93 -2.83
CA PRO A 81 -11.17 12.03 -1.38
C PRO A 81 -11.84 10.77 -0.80
N ALA A 82 -12.12 9.76 -1.63
CA ALA A 82 -13.03 8.66 -1.32
C ALA A 82 -12.33 7.35 -0.91
N ALA A 83 -11.25 7.43 -0.13
CA ALA A 83 -10.41 6.29 0.24
C ALA A 83 -11.21 5.17 0.95
N GLY A 84 -12.27 5.54 1.68
CA GLY A 84 -13.19 4.60 2.34
C GLY A 84 -13.84 3.58 1.40
N LYS A 85 -14.05 3.91 0.11
CA LYS A 85 -14.62 2.98 -0.89
C LYS A 85 -13.78 1.72 -1.04
N VAL A 86 -12.45 1.84 -0.95
CA VAL A 86 -11.52 0.72 -1.11
C VAL A 86 -11.56 -0.23 0.09
N THR A 87 -11.98 0.26 1.25
CA THR A 87 -12.09 -0.56 2.47
C THR A 87 -13.45 -1.21 2.66
N GLY A 88 -14.45 -0.90 1.80
CA GLY A 88 -15.79 -1.51 1.84
C GLY A 88 -15.76 -3.04 1.88
N PRO A 89 -15.12 -3.71 0.89
CA PRO A 89 -15.02 -5.17 0.88
C PRO A 89 -14.33 -5.74 2.13
N TRP A 90 -13.32 -5.05 2.69
CA TRP A 90 -12.64 -5.47 3.91
C TRP A 90 -13.54 -5.43 5.13
N ARG A 91 -14.37 -4.39 5.24
CA ARG A 91 -15.37 -4.26 6.31
C ARG A 91 -16.42 -5.38 6.22
N GLU A 92 -16.88 -5.70 5.01
CA GLU A 92 -17.86 -6.78 4.77
C GLU A 92 -17.35 -8.15 5.25
N VAL A 93 -16.04 -8.39 5.18
CA VAL A 93 -15.40 -9.63 5.67
C VAL A 93 -14.85 -9.52 7.10
N GLY A 94 -15.23 -8.48 7.85
CA GLY A 94 -15.01 -8.38 9.29
C GLY A 94 -13.90 -7.45 9.77
N ARG A 95 -13.23 -6.69 8.89
CA ARG A 95 -12.33 -5.59 9.28
C ARG A 95 -13.10 -4.30 9.56
N THR A 96 -14.00 -4.36 10.55
CA THR A 96 -14.85 -3.21 10.94
C THR A 96 -14.06 -2.04 11.54
N ASP A 97 -12.79 -2.27 11.90
CA ASP A 97 -11.84 -1.24 12.34
C ASP A 97 -11.48 -0.24 11.23
N LEU A 98 -11.66 -0.59 9.96
CA LEU A 98 -11.37 0.27 8.81
C LEU A 98 -12.52 1.24 8.51
N ALA A 99 -12.89 2.07 9.49
CA ALA A 99 -13.90 3.10 9.32
C ALA A 99 -13.43 4.18 8.31
N ASP A 100 -14.39 4.79 7.60
CA ASP A 100 -14.09 5.71 6.49
C ASP A 100 -13.26 6.93 6.95
N ASP A 101 -13.52 7.43 8.16
CA ASP A 101 -12.79 8.53 8.80
C ASP A 101 -11.34 8.15 9.16
N LEU A 102 -11.13 6.95 9.69
CA LEU A 102 -9.78 6.43 9.96
C LEU A 102 -8.98 6.30 8.67
N VAL A 103 -9.58 5.77 7.61
CA VAL A 103 -8.92 5.53 6.33
C VAL A 103 -8.59 6.86 5.64
N ALA A 104 -9.51 7.82 5.67
CA ALA A 104 -9.25 9.18 5.18
C ALA A 104 -8.07 9.82 5.93
N ARG A 105 -8.08 9.76 7.27
CA ARG A 105 -6.99 10.30 8.08
C ARG A 105 -5.65 9.62 7.80
N ARG A 106 -5.63 8.29 7.63
CA ARG A 106 -4.41 7.56 7.25
C ARG A 106 -3.87 7.99 5.90
N LEU A 107 -4.74 8.30 4.93
CA LEU A 107 -4.33 8.81 3.64
C LEU A 107 -3.68 10.20 3.77
N GLU A 108 -4.32 11.10 4.52
CA GLU A 108 -3.80 12.44 4.79
C GLU A 108 -2.45 12.39 5.51
N ASP A 109 -2.35 11.61 6.59
CA ASP A 109 -1.13 11.45 7.38
C ASP A 109 -0.02 10.79 6.53
N TYR A 110 -0.35 9.83 5.65
CA TYR A 110 0.61 9.22 4.74
C TYR A 110 1.16 10.23 3.73
N ILE A 111 0.29 11.03 3.09
CA ILE A 111 0.71 12.09 2.17
C ILE A 111 1.58 13.12 2.89
N ALA A 112 1.23 13.52 4.11
CA ALA A 112 2.05 14.42 4.92
C ALA A 112 3.46 13.83 5.16
N CYS A 113 3.55 12.57 5.58
CA CYS A 113 4.84 11.89 5.75
C CYS A 113 5.65 11.82 4.46
N LEU A 114 5.02 11.60 3.30
CA LEU A 114 5.73 11.61 2.01
C LEU A 114 6.33 12.97 1.71
N ILE A 115 5.58 14.05 1.91
CA ILE A 115 6.03 15.42 1.64
C ILE A 115 7.14 15.84 2.63
N ASP A 116 7.05 15.40 3.89
CA ASP A 116 8.06 15.69 4.92
C ASP A 116 9.39 14.92 4.71
N THR A 117 9.43 13.95 3.79
CA THR A 117 10.65 13.18 3.45
C THR A 117 11.49 13.78 2.32
N LEU A 118 11.09 14.95 1.79
CA LEU A 118 11.87 15.78 0.87
C LEU A 118 13.09 16.42 1.55
#